data_AF-A0A8T3XU62-F1
#
_entry.id   AF-A0A8T3XU62-F1
#
_cell.length_a   1.000
_cell.length_b   1.000
_cell.length_c   1.000
_cell.angle_alpha   90.00
_cell.angle_beta   90.00
_cell.angle_gamma   90.00
#
_symmetry.space_group_name_H-M   'P 1'
#
loop_
_entity.id
_entity.type
_entity.pdbx_description
1 polymer ?
#
loop_
_entity_poly.entity_id
_entity_poly.type
_entity_poly.pdbx_seq_one_letter_code
_entity_poly.pdbx_strand_id
1 'polypeptide(L)' 'MKIDQAQEADYEVAKISHIGFVDPYAVEGLLILKAENGKEFHMRAFSGEVARHISSF' A
#
# COMPACT_ATOMS: atom_id res chain seq x y z
N MET A 1 10.97 -15.12 2.39
CA MET A 1 9.57 -15.36 1.96
C MET A 1 9.60 -16.37 0.81
N LYS A 2 8.77 -17.41 0.86
CA LYS A 2 8.56 -18.32 -0.28
C LYS A 2 7.36 -17.78 -1.06
N ILE A 3 7.53 -17.57 -2.36
CA ILE A 3 6.54 -16.89 -3.21
C ILE A 3 5.30 -17.78 -3.46
N ASP A 4 5.42 -19.09 -3.21
CA ASP A 4 4.41 -20.11 -3.51
C ASP A 4 3.58 -20.57 -2.29
N GLN A 5 3.56 -19.79 -1.20
CA GLN A 5 2.67 -20.11 -0.07
C GLN A 5 1.22 -19.87 -0.47
N ALA A 6 0.38 -20.89 -0.29
CA ALA A 6 -1.06 -20.76 -0.47
C ALA A 6 -1.60 -19.65 0.43
N GLN A 7 -2.45 -18.80 -0.13
CA GLN A 7 -3.07 -17.69 0.59
C GLN A 7 -3.83 -18.23 1.80
N GLU A 8 -3.44 -17.78 2.99
CA GLU A 8 -4.16 -18.11 4.22
C GLU A 8 -5.57 -17.51 4.17
N ALA A 9 -6.57 -18.28 4.58
CA ALA A 9 -7.99 -17.91 4.43
C ALA A 9 -8.37 -16.59 5.13
N ASP A 10 -7.63 -16.21 6.16
CA ASP A 10 -7.87 -14.99 6.95
C ASP A 10 -7.22 -13.74 6.35
N TYR A 11 -6.47 -13.85 5.26
CA TYR A 11 -5.78 -12.72 4.63
C TYR A 11 -6.40 -12.36 3.29
N GLU A 12 -6.63 -11.06 3.09
CA GLU A 12 -7.09 -10.49 1.82
C GLU A 12 -5.89 -10.06 0.98
N VAL A 13 -5.84 -10.50 -0.28
CA VAL A 13 -4.86 -10.00 -1.25
C VAL A 13 -5.38 -8.69 -1.84
N ALA A 14 -4.61 -7.62 -1.64
CA ALA A 14 -4.86 -6.32 -2.22
C ALA A 14 -3.63 -5.83 -2.98
N LYS A 15 -3.86 -5.05 -4.03
CA LYS A 15 -2.82 -4.42 -4.82
C LYS A 15 -2.78 -2.93 -4.53
N ILE A 16 -1.61 -2.32 -4.71
CA ILE A 16 -1.49 -0.87 -4.61
C ILE A 16 -2.30 -0.22 -5.74
N SER A 17 -3.32 0.55 -5.39
CA SER A 17 -4.12 1.32 -6.34
C SER A 17 -3.68 2.78 -6.41
N HIS A 18 -3.12 3.32 -5.31
CA HIS A 18 -2.64 4.69 -5.26
C HIS A 18 -1.52 4.87 -4.24
N ILE A 19 -0.54 5.72 -4.58
CA ILE A 19 0.53 6.17 -3.69
C ILE A 19 0.62 7.69 -3.79
N GLY A 20 0.79 8.37 -2.66
CA GLY A 20 0.95 9.81 -2.63
C GLY A 20 1.47 10.34 -1.30
N PHE A 21 1.19 11.61 -1.06
CA PHE A 21 1.53 12.34 0.16
C PHE A 21 0.27 12.97 0.73
N VAL A 22 0.21 13.09 2.05
CA VAL A 22 -0.94 13.71 2.74
C VAL A 22 -0.74 15.21 2.99
N ASP A 23 0.49 15.70 2.76
CA ASP A 23 0.92 17.07 3.00
C ASP A 23 1.80 17.58 1.84
N PRO A 24 1.86 18.91 1.62
CA PRO A 24 2.61 19.48 0.49
C PRO A 24 4.13 19.39 0.63
N TYR A 25 4.65 19.10 1.83
CA TYR A 25 6.07 18.92 2.10
C TYR A 25 6.53 17.46 1.97
N ALA A 26 5.61 16.54 1.64
CA ALA A 26 5.87 15.12 1.45
C ALA A 26 6.51 14.46 2.68
N VAL A 27 6.09 14.83 3.88
CA VAL A 27 6.61 14.27 5.14
C VAL A 27 5.94 12.93 5.45
N GLU A 28 4.63 12.84 5.26
CA GLU A 28 3.84 11.63 5.54
C GLU A 28 3.31 11.01 4.24
N GLY A 29 3.49 9.69 4.10
CA GLY A 29 3.08 8.94 2.92
C GLY A 29 1.60 8.54 2.97
N LEU A 30 1.02 8.35 1.78
CA LEU A 30 -0.32 7.78 1.60
C LEU A 30 -0.21 6.54 0.71
N LEU A 31 -0.84 5.46 1.14
CA LEU A 31 -1.02 4.24 0.35
C LEU A 31 -2.50 3.85 0.37
N ILE A 32 -3.05 3.60 -0.81
CA ILE A 32 -4.36 2.98 -0.98
C ILE A 32 -4.13 1.60 -1.60
N LEU A 33 -4.60 0.57 -0.90
CA LEU A 33 -4.65 -0.80 -1.39
C LEU A 33 -6.09 -1.12 -1.80
N LYS A 34 -6.25 -1.81 -2.92
CA LYS A 34 -7.56 -2.28 -3.40
C LYS A 34 -7.54 -3.79 -3.61
N ALA A 35 -8.50 -4.46 -3.00
CA ALA A 35 -8.74 -5.88 -3.22
C ALA A 35 -9.69 -6.09 -4.41
N GLU A 36 -9.70 -7.30 -4.96
CA GLU A 36 -10.54 -7.63 -6.13
C GLU A 36 -12.04 -7.57 -5.82
N ASN A 37 -12.42 -7.74 -4.54
CA ASN A 37 -13.78 -7.56 -4.05
C ASN A 37 -14.19 -6.08 -3.88
N GLY A 38 -13.33 -5.14 -4.26
CA GLY A 38 -13.59 -3.70 -4.21
C GLY A 38 -13.32 -3.05 -2.84
N LYS A 39 -12.90 -3.80 -1.82
CA LYS A 39 -12.48 -3.21 -0.53
C LYS A 39 -11.23 -2.35 -0.72
N GLU A 40 -11.22 -1.18 -0.08
CA GLU A 40 -10.10 -0.25 -0.10
C GLU A 40 -9.53 -0.11 1.31
N PHE A 41 -8.20 -0.16 1.42
CA PHE A 41 -7.46 -0.03 2.67
C PHE A 41 -6.53 1.16 2.58
N HIS A 42 -6.71 2.12 3.48
CA HIS A 42 -5.93 3.35 3.52
C HIS A 42 -4.87 3.24 4.60
N MET A 43 -3.62 3.50 4.25
CA MET A 43 -2.49 3.47 5.18
C MET A 43 -1.67 4.76 5.08
N ARG A 44 -1.31 5.30 6.25
CA ARG A 44 -0.53 6.54 6.38
C ARG A 44 0.61 6.45 7.40
N ALA A 45 0.85 5.26 7.97
CA ALA A 45 1.79 5.04 9.06
C ALA A 45 3.26 4.92 8.59
N PHE A 46 3.66 5.69 7.57
CA PHE A 46 5.00 5.64 6.99
C PHE A 46 5.41 7.01 6.41
N SER A 47 6.72 7.21 6.24
CA SER A 47 7.26 8.48 5.75
C SER A 47 6.99 8.69 4.27
N GLY A 48 6.99 9.95 3.83
CA GLY A 48 6.94 10.27 2.41
C GLY A 48 8.14 9.72 1.63
N GLU A 49 9.31 9.55 2.26
CA GLU A 49 10.45 8.89 1.62
C GLU A 49 10.13 7.44 1.24
N VAL A 50 9.44 6.70 2.11
CA VAL A 50 8.97 5.35 1.80
C VAL A 50 7.92 5.39 0.68
N ALA A 51 7.00 6.35 0.67
CA ALA A 51 6.05 6.54 -0.44
C ALA A 51 6.79 6.74 -1.78
N ARG A 52 7.82 7.58 -1.77
CA ARG A 52 8.66 7.90 -2.94
C ARG A 52 9.49 6.72 -3.40
N HIS A 53 9.95 5.87 -2.47
CA HIS A 53 10.65 4.64 -2.82
C HIS A 53 9.71 3.64 -3.49
N ILE A 54 8.51 3.42 -2.93
CA ILE A 54 7.54 2.49 -3.50
C ILE A 54 7.09 2.95 -4.90
N SER A 55 6.88 4.26 -5.11
CA SER A 55 6.47 4.78 -6.41
C SER A 55 7.54 4.71 -7.51
N SER A 56 8.78 4.32 -7.16
CA SER A 56 9.86 4.13 -8.13
C SER A 56 9.89 2.74 -8.78
N PHE A 57 9.07 1.80 -8.29
CA PHE A 57 8.88 0.45 -8.84
C PHE A 57 7.60 0.37 -9.68
#